data_AF-D3AUE2-F1
#
_entry.id   AF-D3AUE2-F1
#
_cell.length_a   1.000
_cell.length_b   1.000
_cell.length_c   1.000
_cell.angle_alpha   90.00
_cell.angle_beta   90.00
_cell.angle_gamma   90.00
#
_symmetry.space_group_name_H-M   'P 1'
#
loop_
_entity.id
_entity.type
_entity.pdbx_description
1 polymer ?
#
loop_
_entity_poly.entity_id
_entity_poly.type
_entity_poly.pdbx_seq_one_letter_code
_entity_poly.pdbx_strand_id
1 'polypeptide(L)'
;MIRFQCEDKDVMGMKMKKNWVLPVLAAGILASGLTGCEKKDPYGLSAKNPVTITIWHYYNGVQKEGFDQLVQTFNESEGREKGIIVEAYSKGSIDDLSQAVTDSIDKKIGSDPIPDVFAAYADKVYEIDRRGMAVDISKYLTAEEIGEYVDAYIEEGRFDGSEGIKVFPVAKST
;
A
#
# COMPACT_ATOMS: atom_id res chain seq x y z
N MET A 1 64.47 -53.03 -48.75
CA MET A 1 64.73 -52.47 -47.41
C MET A 1 63.36 -52.07 -46.84
N ILE A 2 62.89 -52.79 -45.82
CA ILE A 2 61.74 -52.51 -44.92
C ILE A 2 60.35 -52.46 -45.63
N ARG A 3 59.53 -53.54 -45.68
CA ARG A 3 58.69 -54.22 -44.63
C ARG A 3 57.59 -53.27 -44.11
N PHE A 4 56.28 -53.47 -44.30
CA PHE A 4 55.37 -54.45 -43.66
C PHE A 4 53.95 -54.31 -44.28
N GLN A 5 53.32 -55.40 -44.74
CA GLN A 5 52.06 -56.04 -44.24
C GLN A 5 50.83 -55.10 -44.13
N CYS A 6 49.77 -55.24 -44.96
CA CYS A 6 48.79 -56.35 -45.08
C CYS A 6 47.83 -56.42 -43.89
N GLU A 7 46.56 -56.04 -44.08
CA GLU A 7 45.40 -56.82 -43.60
C GLU A 7 44.12 -56.44 -44.36
N ASP A 8 43.48 -57.47 -44.92
CA ASP A 8 42.17 -57.49 -45.56
C ASP A 8 41.01 -57.28 -44.56
N LYS A 9 39.82 -56.84 -45.03
CA LYS A 9 38.63 -57.71 -45.19
C LYS A 9 37.31 -56.95 -45.42
N ASP A 10 36.70 -57.30 -46.55
CA ASP A 10 35.29 -57.67 -46.78
C ASP A 10 34.13 -56.67 -46.56
N VAL A 11 33.72 -56.09 -47.70
CA VAL A 11 32.43 -56.31 -48.41
C VAL A 11 31.15 -56.53 -47.58
N MET A 12 30.19 -55.62 -47.76
CA MET A 12 28.77 -55.84 -48.16
C MET A 12 28.11 -54.46 -48.18
N GLY A 13 27.49 -53.97 -49.25
CA GLY A 13 26.37 -54.59 -49.95
C GLY A 13 25.18 -53.62 -49.90
N MET A 14 24.90 -53.00 -51.05
CA MET A 14 23.81 -52.07 -51.40
C MET A 14 22.49 -52.16 -50.59
N LYS A 15 21.85 -50.99 -50.35
CA LYS A 15 20.60 -50.59 -51.04
C LYS A 15 20.13 -49.19 -50.63
N MET A 16 20.07 -48.29 -51.62
CA MET A 16 19.41 -46.99 -51.53
C MET A 16 17.90 -47.16 -51.37
N LYS A 17 17.31 -46.45 -50.40
CA LYS A 17 15.87 -46.19 -50.34
C LYS A 17 15.67 -44.67 -50.24
N LYS A 18 15.15 -44.14 -51.35
CA LYS A 18 14.91 -42.73 -51.66
C LYS A 18 13.70 -42.26 -50.85
N ASN A 19 13.93 -41.51 -49.77
CA ASN A 19 12.87 -40.73 -49.12
C ASN A 19 13.06 -39.24 -49.40
N TRP A 20 12.01 -38.70 -49.96
CA TRP A 20 11.79 -37.36 -50.48
C TRP A 20 11.89 -36.32 -49.35
N VAL A 21 12.80 -35.35 -49.50
CA VAL A 21 12.84 -34.11 -48.72
C VAL A 21 11.93 -33.06 -49.35
N LEU A 22 11.01 -32.50 -48.56
CA LEU A 22 10.51 -31.13 -48.76
C LEU A 22 10.00 -30.56 -47.42
N PRO A 23 10.52 -29.40 -46.95
CA PRO A 23 10.21 -28.79 -45.66
C PRO A 23 9.19 -27.64 -45.80
N VAL A 24 8.22 -27.50 -44.89
CA VAL A 24 7.39 -26.28 -44.78
C VAL A 24 6.94 -26.02 -43.32
N LEU A 25 7.53 -24.97 -42.76
CA LEU A 25 7.00 -23.91 -41.87
C LEU A 25 6.12 -24.24 -40.63
N ALA A 26 6.75 -24.08 -39.47
CA ALA A 26 6.44 -23.08 -38.42
C ALA A 26 4.97 -22.64 -38.18
N ALA A 27 4.41 -23.07 -37.04
CA ALA A 27 3.45 -22.30 -36.24
C ALA A 27 3.34 -22.91 -34.82
N GLY A 28 4.40 -22.79 -34.04
CA GLY A 28 4.40 -23.12 -32.62
C GLY A 28 5.24 -22.08 -31.89
N ILE A 29 4.74 -21.62 -30.74
CA ILE A 29 5.32 -20.60 -29.84
C ILE A 29 4.72 -19.19 -30.04
N LEU A 30 3.57 -18.97 -29.40
CA LEU A 30 3.10 -17.66 -28.93
C LEU A 30 2.57 -17.87 -27.50
N ALA A 31 3.46 -18.20 -26.59
CA ALA A 31 3.19 -18.28 -25.16
C ALA A 31 4.41 -17.78 -24.36
N SER A 32 4.95 -16.64 -24.78
CA SER A 32 6.12 -16.02 -24.15
C SER A 32 5.72 -14.71 -23.50
N GLY A 33 5.53 -14.77 -22.18
CA GLY A 33 5.93 -13.70 -21.27
C GLY A 33 5.03 -12.47 -21.18
N LEU A 34 3.86 -12.62 -20.55
CA LEU A 34 3.38 -11.56 -19.66
C LEU A 34 4.06 -11.72 -18.29
N THR A 35 5.38 -11.69 -18.25
CA THR A 35 6.07 -11.35 -17.01
C THR A 35 5.95 -9.84 -16.88
N GLY A 36 4.79 -9.38 -16.42
CA GLY A 36 4.66 -8.01 -15.94
C GLY A 36 5.70 -7.83 -14.85
N CYS A 37 6.71 -7.00 -15.10
CA CYS A 37 7.57 -6.51 -14.04
C CYS A 37 6.66 -5.78 -13.05
N GLU A 38 6.32 -6.45 -11.95
CA GLU A 38 5.72 -5.85 -10.77
C GLU A 38 6.74 -4.82 -10.29
N LYS A 39 6.57 -3.55 -10.73
CA LYS A 39 7.36 -2.43 -10.20
C LYS A 39 7.08 -2.44 -8.71
N LYS A 40 8.09 -2.77 -7.91
CA LYS A 40 7.97 -2.69 -6.46
C LYS A 40 7.61 -1.25 -6.13
N ASP A 41 6.47 -1.09 -5.46
CA ASP A 41 6.05 0.19 -4.93
C ASP A 41 7.17 0.72 -4.01
N PRO A 42 7.55 2.00 -4.12
CA PRO A 42 8.65 2.58 -3.33
C PRO A 42 8.42 2.51 -1.82
N TYR A 43 7.17 2.33 -1.38
CA TYR A 43 6.78 2.19 0.02
C TYR A 43 6.51 0.74 0.44
N GLY A 44 6.78 -0.23 -0.45
CA GLY A 44 6.59 -1.65 -0.18
C GLY A 44 5.13 -2.12 -0.19
N LEU A 45 4.23 -1.29 -0.74
CA LEU A 45 2.82 -1.63 -0.87
C LEU A 45 2.58 -2.72 -1.92
N SER A 46 1.61 -3.60 -1.64
CA SER A 46 1.23 -4.67 -2.57
C SER A 46 -0.18 -5.17 -2.30
N ALA A 47 -1.00 -5.27 -3.35
CA ALA A 47 -2.33 -5.88 -3.27
C ALA A 47 -2.31 -7.35 -2.78
N LYS A 48 -1.18 -8.06 -2.92
CA LYS A 48 -1.02 -9.45 -2.43
C LYS A 48 -0.73 -9.53 -0.94
N ASN A 49 -0.21 -8.46 -0.36
CA ASN A 49 0.13 -8.36 1.06
C ASN A 49 -0.32 -7.00 1.58
N PRO A 50 -1.64 -6.80 1.72
CA PRO A 50 -2.18 -5.50 2.04
C PRO A 50 -1.81 -5.08 3.46
N VAL A 51 -1.71 -3.76 3.65
CA VAL A 51 -1.58 -3.13 4.97
C VAL A 51 -2.93 -2.62 5.44
N THR A 52 -3.22 -2.77 6.72
CA THR A 52 -4.45 -2.22 7.33
C THR A 52 -4.13 -0.92 8.04
N ILE A 53 -4.93 0.11 7.78
CA ILE A 53 -4.91 1.41 8.46
C ILE A 53 -6.19 1.51 9.28
N THR A 54 -6.03 1.70 10.58
CA THR A 54 -7.14 1.83 11.53
C THR A 54 -7.45 3.29 11.78
N ILE A 55 -8.72 3.67 11.63
CA ILE A 55 -9.20 5.04 11.85
C ILE A 55 -10.26 5.03 12.95
N TRP A 56 -10.05 5.83 13.99
CA TRP A 56 -11.08 6.09 15.00
C TRP A 56 -11.74 7.45 14.79
N HIS A 57 -13.06 7.49 14.88
CA HIS A 57 -13.83 8.72 14.75
C HIS A 57 -15.00 8.75 15.74
N TYR A 58 -15.67 9.89 15.83
CA TYR A 58 -16.87 10.07 16.66
C TYR A 58 -18.12 10.41 15.84
N TYR A 59 -18.05 10.29 14.51
CA TYR A 59 -19.20 10.49 13.63
C TYR A 59 -20.33 9.50 13.91
N ASN A 60 -21.56 10.02 13.80
CA ASN A 60 -22.82 9.29 13.97
C ASN A 60 -23.83 9.70 12.88
N GLY A 61 -24.88 8.88 12.72
CA GLY A 61 -25.96 9.13 11.76
C GLY A 61 -25.43 9.39 10.35
N VAL A 62 -25.94 10.45 9.71
CA VAL A 62 -25.59 10.79 8.32
C VAL A 62 -24.10 11.08 8.09
N GLN A 63 -23.39 11.59 9.10
CA GLN A 63 -21.95 11.83 8.99
C GLN A 63 -21.19 10.50 8.95
N LYS A 64 -21.62 9.53 9.77
CA LYS A 64 -21.04 8.18 9.76
C LYS A 64 -21.33 7.48 8.44
N GLU A 65 -22.57 7.53 7.95
CA GLU A 65 -22.95 6.93 6.67
C GLU A 65 -22.10 7.49 5.51
N GLY A 66 -21.91 8.82 5.47
CA GLY A 66 -21.03 9.45 4.49
C GLY A 66 -19.57 9.00 4.61
N PHE A 67 -19.03 8.93 5.83
CA PHE A 67 -17.66 8.47 6.06
C PHE A 67 -17.47 6.99 5.70
N ASP A 68 -18.42 6.13 6.07
CA ASP A 68 -18.43 4.71 5.72
C ASP A 68 -18.42 4.53 4.19
N GLN A 69 -19.18 5.34 3.45
CA GLN A 69 -19.19 5.31 1.99
C GLN A 69 -17.83 5.72 1.39
N LEU A 70 -17.16 6.72 1.97
CA LEU A 70 -15.81 7.12 1.55
C LEU A 70 -14.79 5.99 1.81
N VAL A 71 -14.84 5.36 2.98
CA VAL A 71 -13.98 4.21 3.34
C VAL A 71 -14.24 3.04 2.38
N GLN A 72 -15.50 2.71 2.12
CA GLN A 72 -15.86 1.67 1.17
C GLN A 72 -15.32 1.98 -0.23
N THR A 73 -15.56 3.20 -0.71
CA THR A 73 -15.12 3.63 -2.05
C THR A 73 -13.59 3.53 -2.17
N PHE A 74 -12.85 3.99 -1.17
CA PHE A 74 -11.40 3.88 -1.14
C PHE A 74 -10.94 2.41 -1.16
N ASN A 75 -11.49 1.58 -0.27
CA ASN A 75 -11.15 0.16 -0.16
C ASN A 75 -11.47 -0.63 -1.44
N GLU A 76 -12.53 -0.27 -2.18
CA GLU A 76 -12.92 -0.93 -3.43
C GLU A 76 -12.16 -0.41 -4.66
N SER A 77 -11.50 0.74 -4.57
CA SER A 77 -10.77 1.41 -5.66
C SER A 77 -9.26 1.47 -5.39
N GLU A 78 -8.71 2.67 -5.17
CA GLU A 78 -7.27 2.90 -5.01
C GLU A 78 -6.67 2.09 -3.86
N GLY A 79 -7.41 1.91 -2.76
CA GLY A 79 -6.98 1.10 -1.63
C GLY A 79 -6.66 -0.33 -2.07
N ARG A 80 -7.58 -1.00 -2.78
CA ARG A 80 -7.36 -2.35 -3.31
C ARG A 80 -6.18 -2.40 -4.28
N GLU A 81 -6.05 -1.43 -5.18
CA GLU A 81 -4.96 -1.40 -6.17
C GLU A 81 -3.60 -1.23 -5.51
N LYS A 82 -3.52 -0.37 -4.49
CA LYS A 82 -2.30 -0.13 -3.71
C LYS A 82 -2.05 -1.22 -2.66
N GLY A 83 -3.06 -2.00 -2.27
CA GLY A 83 -2.95 -2.93 -1.14
C GLY A 83 -3.03 -2.22 0.21
N ILE A 84 -3.95 -1.28 0.34
CA ILE A 84 -4.29 -0.58 1.59
C ILE A 84 -5.75 -0.91 1.91
N ILE A 85 -5.99 -1.31 3.15
CA ILE A 85 -7.33 -1.55 3.70
C ILE A 85 -7.53 -0.55 4.83
N VAL A 86 -8.62 0.22 4.78
CA VAL A 86 -9.02 1.11 5.86
C VAL A 86 -10.11 0.46 6.70
N GLU A 87 -9.88 0.37 7.99
CA GLU A 87 -10.89 -0.05 8.97
C GLU A 87 -11.25 1.13 9.87
N ALA A 88 -12.51 1.58 9.78
CA ALA A 88 -13.01 2.73 10.52
C ALA A 88 -13.93 2.31 11.66
N TYR A 89 -13.71 2.89 12.85
CA TYR A 89 -14.47 2.60 14.06
C TYR A 89 -15.01 3.88 14.68
N SER A 90 -16.34 3.95 14.83
CA SER A 90 -16.95 4.99 15.66
C SER A 90 -16.78 4.62 17.12
N LYS A 91 -16.25 5.56 17.91
CA LYS A 91 -16.21 5.49 19.38
C LYS A 91 -17.43 6.15 20.03
N GLY A 92 -18.42 6.57 19.23
CA GLY A 92 -19.71 7.06 19.72
C GLY A 92 -19.71 8.56 20.04
N SER A 93 -18.84 9.03 20.92
CA SER A 93 -18.72 10.47 21.23
C SER A 93 -17.27 10.94 21.20
N ILE A 94 -17.06 12.26 21.17
CA ILE A 94 -15.70 12.82 21.24
C ILE A 94 -15.05 12.51 22.60
N ASP A 95 -15.82 12.46 23.67
CA ASP A 95 -15.33 12.14 25.01
C ASP A 95 -14.91 10.66 25.09
N ASP A 96 -15.74 9.75 24.57
CA ASP A 96 -15.43 8.32 24.51
C ASP A 96 -14.20 8.06 23.62
N LEU A 97 -14.09 8.76 22.49
CA LEU A 97 -12.93 8.68 21.61
C LEU A 97 -11.65 9.16 22.31
N SER A 98 -11.72 10.34 22.94
CA SER A 98 -10.63 10.95 23.69
C SER A 98 -10.13 10.03 24.81
N GLN A 99 -11.06 9.41 25.55
CA GLN A 99 -10.75 8.46 26.60
C GLN A 99 -10.12 7.18 26.02
N ALA A 100 -10.69 6.61 24.95
CA ALA A 100 -10.16 5.41 24.31
C ALA A 100 -8.72 5.63 23.81
N VAL A 101 -8.44 6.77 23.16
CA VAL A 101 -7.08 7.11 22.70
C VAL A 101 -6.11 7.22 23.89
N THR A 102 -6.53 7.87 24.97
CA THR A 102 -5.72 8.00 26.19
C THR A 102 -5.43 6.63 26.80
N ASP A 103 -6.43 5.77 26.90
CA ASP A 103 -6.32 4.42 27.47
C ASP A 103 -5.39 3.53 26.64
N SER A 104 -5.50 3.59 25.31
CA SER A 104 -4.61 2.88 24.37
C SER A 104 -3.17 3.34 24.45
N ILE A 105 -2.94 4.66 24.53
CA ILE A 105 -1.60 5.23 24.70
C ILE A 105 -0.99 4.80 26.04
N ASP A 106 -1.78 4.80 27.10
CA ASP A 106 -1.35 4.39 28.44
C ASP A 106 -1.29 2.86 28.62
N LYS A 107 -1.69 2.10 27.60
CA LYS A 107 -1.72 0.63 27.58
C LYS A 107 -2.50 0.05 28.76
N LYS A 108 -3.67 0.63 29.06
CA LYS A 108 -4.53 0.12 30.13
C LYS A 108 -4.99 -1.30 29.80
N ILE A 109 -5.16 -2.13 30.83
CA ILE A 109 -5.62 -3.51 30.63
C ILE A 109 -7.01 -3.48 29.99
N GLY A 110 -7.14 -4.16 28.85
CA GLY A 110 -8.39 -4.22 28.09
C GLY A 110 -8.60 -3.05 27.11
N SER A 111 -7.64 -2.11 27.00
CA SER A 111 -7.68 -1.11 25.93
C SER A 111 -7.32 -1.74 24.59
N ASP A 112 -7.95 -1.27 23.52
CA ASP A 112 -7.51 -1.56 22.15
C ASP A 112 -6.09 -1.01 21.91
N PRO A 113 -5.33 -1.53 20.92
CA PRO A 113 -4.15 -0.85 20.42
C PRO A 113 -4.47 0.58 19.94
N ILE A 114 -3.50 1.48 20.02
CA ILE A 114 -3.65 2.84 19.48
C ILE A 114 -3.95 2.75 17.97
N PRO A 115 -4.93 3.51 17.44
CA PRO A 115 -5.18 3.54 16.01
C PRO A 115 -4.07 4.26 15.25
N ASP A 116 -4.00 4.03 13.94
CA ASP A 116 -3.07 4.74 13.05
C ASP A 116 -3.48 6.21 12.85
N VAL A 117 -4.80 6.45 12.78
CA VAL A 117 -5.41 7.78 12.62
C VAL A 117 -6.60 7.90 13.57
N PHE A 118 -6.79 9.08 14.16
CA PHE A 118 -7.99 9.35 14.94
C PHE A 118 -8.44 10.80 14.77
N ALA A 119 -9.75 11.02 14.82
CA ALA A 119 -10.31 12.35 14.90
C ALA A 119 -10.08 12.93 16.30
N ALA A 120 -9.64 14.18 16.38
CA ALA A 120 -9.46 14.88 17.65
C ALA A 120 -9.48 16.39 17.46
N TYR A 121 -9.76 17.11 18.55
CA TYR A 121 -9.49 18.53 18.65
C TYR A 121 -7.99 18.78 18.92
N ALA A 122 -7.51 19.97 18.56
CA ALA A 122 -6.09 20.31 18.59
C ALA A 122 -5.48 20.23 19.99
N ASP A 123 -6.25 20.54 21.04
CA ASP A 123 -5.82 20.43 22.45
C ASP A 123 -5.43 19.01 22.84
N LYS A 124 -6.23 18.01 22.46
CA LYS A 124 -5.91 16.60 22.68
C LYS A 124 -4.67 16.18 21.89
N VAL A 125 -4.55 16.61 20.63
CA VAL A 125 -3.36 16.26 19.83
C VAL A 125 -2.11 16.93 20.40
N TYR A 126 -2.21 18.13 20.95
CA TYR A 126 -1.09 18.80 21.64
C TYR A 126 -0.63 18.00 22.87
N GLU A 127 -1.54 17.45 23.68
CA GLU A 127 -1.18 16.55 24.79
C GLU A 127 -0.41 15.31 24.31
N ILE A 128 -0.82 14.73 23.18
CA ILE A 128 -0.20 13.55 22.57
C ILE A 128 1.16 13.89 21.96
N ASP A 129 1.29 15.07 21.33
CA ASP A 129 2.55 15.55 20.77
C ASP A 129 3.62 15.77 21.84
N ARG A 130 3.25 16.27 23.02
CA ARG A 130 4.18 16.39 24.16
C ARG A 130 4.70 15.05 24.67
N ARG A 131 4.08 13.93 24.27
CA ARG A 131 4.55 12.56 24.53
C ARG A 131 5.38 11.98 23.37
N GLY A 132 5.60 12.75 22.31
CA GLY A 132 6.32 12.34 21.11
C GLY A 132 5.53 11.40 20.21
N MET A 133 4.20 11.41 20.30
CA MET A 133 3.34 10.44 19.62
C MET A 133 2.51 11.03 18.47
N ALA A 134 2.62 12.33 18.20
CA ALA A 134 1.98 12.95 17.04
C ALA A 134 2.98 13.10 15.88
N VAL A 135 2.60 12.55 14.73
CA VAL A 135 3.42 12.60 13.50
C VAL A 135 3.34 14.00 12.89
N ASP A 136 4.49 14.48 12.39
CA ASP A 136 4.53 15.68 11.55
C ASP A 136 4.11 15.33 10.12
N ILE A 137 2.88 15.69 9.76
CA ILE A 137 2.27 15.34 8.47
C ILE A 137 2.74 16.22 7.31
N SER A 138 3.39 17.36 7.60
CA SER A 138 3.94 18.24 6.56
C SER A 138 4.96 17.53 5.67
N LYS A 139 5.55 16.43 6.16
CA LYS A 139 6.49 15.58 5.42
C LYS A 139 5.84 14.75 4.31
N TYR A 140 4.51 14.66 4.30
CA TYR A 140 3.74 13.87 3.34
C TYR A 140 2.87 14.74 2.43
N LEU A 141 2.95 16.06 2.56
CA LEU A 141 2.16 17.03 1.80
C LEU A 141 3.11 18.00 1.09
N THR A 142 2.75 18.37 -0.13
CA THR A 142 3.41 19.44 -0.89
C THR A 142 2.95 20.82 -0.39
N ALA A 143 3.71 21.86 -0.71
CA ALA A 143 3.32 23.23 -0.38
C ALA A 143 2.03 23.63 -1.12
N GLU A 144 1.86 23.13 -2.35
CA GLU A 144 0.66 23.29 -3.15
C GLU A 144 -0.56 22.67 -2.47
N GLU A 145 -0.47 21.41 -2.02
CA GLU A 145 -1.55 20.72 -1.30
C GLU A 145 -1.92 21.42 0.01
N ILE A 146 -0.92 21.92 0.76
CA ILE A 146 -1.18 22.70 1.98
C ILE A 146 -1.90 24.00 1.65
N GLY A 147 -1.54 24.67 0.56
CA GLY A 147 -2.13 25.92 0.10
C GLY A 147 -3.58 25.80 -0.41
N GLU A 148 -4.11 24.59 -0.59
CA GLU A 148 -5.53 24.37 -0.90
C GLU A 148 -6.45 24.55 0.33
N TYR A 149 -5.88 24.60 1.53
CA TYR A 149 -6.61 24.76 2.78
C TYR A 149 -6.63 26.22 3.27
N VAL A 150 -7.60 26.55 4.11
CA VAL A 150 -7.64 27.85 4.79
C VAL A 150 -6.47 27.95 5.76
N ASP A 151 -5.61 28.96 5.60
CA ASP A 151 -4.40 29.17 6.42
C ASP A 151 -4.66 29.00 7.92
N ALA A 152 -5.72 29.62 8.44
CA ALA A 152 -6.06 29.54 9.86
C ALA A 152 -6.30 28.11 10.37
N TYR A 153 -6.76 27.18 9.52
CA TYR A 153 -6.98 25.78 9.90
C TYR A 153 -5.69 24.96 9.87
N ILE A 154 -4.76 25.30 8.98
CA ILE A 154 -3.42 24.70 8.97
C ILE A 154 -2.62 25.18 10.18
N GLU A 155 -2.67 26.48 10.49
CA GLU A 155 -1.96 27.08 11.62
C GLU A 155 -2.45 26.53 12.97
N GLU A 156 -3.73 26.20 13.12
CA GLU A 156 -4.25 25.53 14.32
C GLU A 156 -3.62 24.14 14.56
N GLY A 157 -3.18 23.48 13.49
CA GLY A 157 -2.46 22.21 13.55
C GLY A 157 -0.96 22.34 13.82
N ARG A 158 -0.42 23.56 13.91
CA ARG A 158 0.99 23.81 14.23
C ARG A 158 1.15 24.06 15.73
N PHE A 159 2.00 23.28 16.38
CA PHE A 159 2.28 23.43 17.81
C PHE A 159 3.62 24.10 18.06
N ASP A 160 3.69 24.86 19.15
CA ASP A 160 4.90 25.52 19.66
C ASP A 160 5.64 26.39 18.62
N GLY A 161 4.92 26.94 17.64
CA GLY A 161 5.51 27.73 16.55
C GLY A 161 6.40 26.92 15.61
N SER A 162 6.23 25.59 15.57
CA SER A 162 6.94 24.71 14.64
C SER A 162 6.35 24.75 13.23
N GLU A 163 7.21 24.55 12.24
CA GLU A 163 6.81 24.34 10.83
C GLU A 163 6.18 22.96 10.59
N GLY A 164 6.08 22.11 11.63
CA GLY A 164 5.42 20.82 11.52
C GLY A 164 3.91 20.96 11.66
N ILE A 165 3.17 20.22 10.84
CA ILE A 165 1.71 20.14 10.94
C ILE A 165 1.38 18.85 11.70
N LYS A 166 0.59 18.94 12.77
CA LYS A 166 0.24 17.80 13.66
C LYS A 166 -1.22 17.40 13.57
N VAL A 167 -2.07 18.28 13.04
CA VAL A 167 -3.50 18.05 12.86
C VAL A 167 -3.87 18.32 11.41
N PHE A 168 -4.46 17.35 10.73
CA PHE A 168 -4.97 17.54 9.38
C PHE A 168 -6.41 18.09 9.44
N PRO A 169 -6.71 19.23 8.79
CA PRO A 169 -8.04 19.82 8.86
C PRO A 169 -9.04 19.06 7.98
N VAL A 170 -10.00 18.37 8.60
CA VAL A 170 -11.04 17.58 7.89
C VAL A 170 -12.43 18.21 7.98
N ALA A 171 -12.81 18.76 9.13
CA ALA A 171 -14.10 19.39 9.33
C ALA A 171 -14.01 20.52 10.37
N LYS A 172 -14.64 21.65 10.06
CA LYS A 172 -14.83 22.79 10.96
C LYS A 172 -16.26 23.29 10.82
N SER A 173 -16.88 23.65 11.94
CA SER A 173 -18.10 24.46 11.92
C SER A 173 -17.69 25.92 11.75
N THR A 174 -18.30 26.59 10.78
CA THR A 174 -18.27 28.05 10.61
C THR A 174 -19.46 28.70 11.27
#